data_AF-A0A8J8G604-F1
#
_entry.id   AF-A0A8J8G604-F1
#
_cell.length_a   1.000
_cell.length_b   1.000
_cell.length_c   1.000
_cell.angle_alpha   90.00
_cell.angle_beta   90.00
_cell.angle_gamma   90.00
#
_symmetry.space_group_name_H-M   'P 1'
#
loop_
_entity.id
_entity.type
_entity.pdbx_description
1 polymer ?
#
loop_
_entity_poly.entity_id
_entity_poly.type
_entity_poly.pdbx_seq_one_letter_code
_entity_poly.pdbx_strand_id
1 'polypeptide(L)'
;MNLIKFTTKGIYCIPGKFYLDPWRPVDLAVITHGHGDHAKWGMKKYLCHHFTKPILKIRIGEDIECQSVGYNEPLMINGVKVSFHPAGHIVGSSQIRMEYKGYVTVFTGDYKVQDDGISTPFELVKCHEFITESTFGLPIYNWLTPQQYSEQMQNWIALNKSQDKTSVFIGYSLGKAQRILKSVEGAGKVYVHSSIGRLNEAIESVGIDLPDYEVLDFHEDVKKVKGEIVIVPPALSDSNMIRKIPNRATAFCSGWMQIRGSRRWKSADAGFAISDHADWNGLLDTIKATGAEKVHVTHGQIAVFTKYLNEIGINAFEVNTKFGDEEEASKETEKTEEL
;
A
#
# COMPACT_ATOMS: atom_id res chain seq x y z
N MET A 1 -16.53 26.83 -2.44
CA MET A 1 -16.05 26.48 -3.79
C MET A 1 -15.89 24.96 -3.84
N ASN A 2 -16.29 24.29 -4.92
CA ASN A 2 -16.15 22.83 -5.01
C ASN A 2 -15.01 22.49 -5.97
N LEU A 3 -13.86 22.08 -5.42
CA LEU A 3 -12.70 21.64 -6.23
C LEU A 3 -12.89 20.19 -6.71
N ILE A 4 -13.47 19.35 -5.86
CA ILE A 4 -13.69 17.93 -6.11
C ILE A 4 -15.19 17.58 -6.20
N LYS A 5 -15.48 16.45 -6.86
CA LYS A 5 -16.78 15.77 -6.85
C LYS A 5 -16.57 14.26 -6.86
N PHE A 6 -17.23 13.56 -5.95
CA PHE A 6 -17.29 12.10 -5.97
C PHE A 6 -18.27 11.61 -7.04
N THR A 7 -17.84 10.65 -7.85
CA THR A 7 -18.62 10.11 -8.97
C THR A 7 -18.49 8.59 -9.03
N THR A 8 -19.28 7.92 -9.86
CA THR A 8 -19.15 6.47 -10.10
C THR A 8 -17.86 6.06 -10.80
N LYS A 9 -17.06 7.02 -11.31
CA LYS A 9 -15.76 6.76 -11.95
C LYS A 9 -14.57 7.00 -11.03
N GLY A 10 -14.76 7.69 -9.90
CA GLY A 10 -13.69 8.13 -9.01
C GLY A 10 -13.90 9.56 -8.52
N ILE A 11 -12.84 10.16 -7.97
CA ILE A 11 -12.82 11.52 -7.46
C ILE A 11 -12.46 12.48 -8.60
N TYR A 12 -13.40 13.33 -9.01
CA TYR A 12 -13.24 14.22 -10.14
C TYR A 12 -12.82 15.62 -9.69
N CYS A 13 -11.69 16.12 -10.21
CA CYS A 13 -11.32 17.53 -10.07
C CYS A 13 -12.08 18.37 -11.10
N ILE A 14 -13.04 19.17 -10.64
CA ILE A 14 -13.99 19.92 -11.49
C ILE A 14 -13.26 20.92 -12.41
N PRO A 15 -12.47 21.88 -11.90
CA PRO A 15 -11.75 22.82 -12.76
C PRO A 15 -10.61 22.14 -13.53
N GLY A 16 -9.96 21.13 -12.93
CA GLY A 16 -8.82 20.42 -13.53
C GLY A 16 -9.21 19.46 -14.66
N LYS A 17 -10.46 18.99 -14.70
CA LYS A 17 -10.98 18.00 -15.65
C LYS A 17 -10.20 16.68 -15.68
N PHE A 18 -9.76 16.21 -14.52
CA PHE A 18 -9.07 14.93 -14.35
C PHE A 18 -9.66 14.16 -13.17
N TYR A 19 -9.35 12.86 -13.09
CA TYR A 19 -9.75 12.01 -11.97
C TYR A 19 -8.53 11.61 -11.15
N LEU A 20 -8.72 11.54 -9.84
CA LEU A 20 -7.78 10.92 -8.91
C LEU A 20 -8.15 9.44 -8.80
N ASP A 21 -7.16 8.55 -8.97
CA ASP A 21 -7.29 7.09 -8.86
C ASP A 21 -8.63 6.52 -9.38
N PRO A 22 -8.97 6.73 -10.67
CA PRO A 22 -10.26 6.36 -11.21
C PRO A 22 -10.47 4.84 -11.30
N TRP A 23 -11.70 4.41 -11.01
CA TRP A 23 -12.11 3.01 -11.08
C TRP A 23 -12.60 2.57 -12.46
N ARG A 24 -12.82 3.53 -13.37
CA ARG A 24 -13.31 3.30 -14.74
C ARG A 24 -12.53 4.16 -15.74
N PRO A 25 -12.47 3.78 -17.02
CA PRO A 25 -11.81 4.56 -18.07
C PRO A 25 -12.20 6.06 -18.10
N VAL A 26 -11.18 6.90 -18.11
CA VAL A 26 -11.24 8.37 -18.20
C VAL A 26 -10.14 8.92 -19.11
N ASP A 27 -10.23 10.21 -19.46
CA ASP A 27 -9.24 10.86 -20.32
C ASP A 27 -7.89 11.12 -19.61
N LEU A 28 -7.91 11.56 -18.35
CA LEU A 28 -6.71 11.80 -17.54
C LEU A 28 -6.89 11.26 -16.12
N ALA A 29 -6.07 10.29 -15.76
CA ALA A 29 -5.96 9.71 -14.43
C ALA A 29 -4.70 10.23 -13.73
N VAL A 30 -4.87 10.86 -12.58
CA VAL A 30 -3.78 11.28 -11.69
C VAL A 30 -3.67 10.23 -10.59
N ILE A 31 -2.56 9.49 -10.59
CA ILE A 31 -2.39 8.26 -9.83
C ILE A 31 -1.51 8.50 -8.61
N THR A 32 -2.02 8.17 -7.43
CA THR A 32 -1.28 8.29 -6.16
C THR A 32 -0.16 7.27 -6.08
N HIS A 33 -0.43 6.01 -6.42
CA HIS A 33 0.53 4.91 -6.32
C HIS A 33 0.14 3.70 -7.18
N GLY A 34 1.03 2.71 -7.23
CA GLY A 34 0.92 1.57 -8.14
C GLY A 34 0.09 0.38 -7.65
N HIS A 35 -0.77 0.50 -6.63
CA HIS A 35 -1.68 -0.61 -6.28
C HIS A 35 -2.84 -0.75 -7.26
N GLY A 36 -3.41 -1.96 -7.33
CA GLY A 36 -4.33 -2.34 -8.40
C GLY A 36 -5.71 -1.72 -8.28
N ASP A 37 -6.12 -1.41 -7.06
CA ASP A 37 -7.35 -0.72 -6.69
C ASP A 37 -7.25 0.81 -6.86
N HIS A 38 -6.04 1.37 -6.99
CA HIS A 38 -5.79 2.77 -7.31
C HIS A 38 -5.43 3.02 -8.78
N ALA A 39 -4.68 2.10 -9.40
CA ALA A 39 -4.18 2.22 -10.77
C ALA A 39 -4.79 1.15 -11.68
N LYS A 40 -5.92 1.49 -12.31
CA LYS A 40 -6.66 0.62 -13.25
C LYS A 40 -6.25 0.87 -14.70
N TRP A 41 -6.33 -0.18 -15.52
CA TRP A 41 -6.13 -0.09 -16.96
C TRP A 41 -7.26 0.67 -17.68
N GLY A 42 -7.01 1.07 -18.93
CA GLY A 42 -8.02 1.67 -19.82
C GLY A 42 -8.13 3.19 -19.76
N MET A 43 -7.34 3.87 -18.94
CA MET A 43 -7.24 5.35 -18.99
C MET A 43 -6.50 5.76 -20.26
N LYS A 44 -6.89 6.90 -20.88
CA LYS A 44 -6.16 7.41 -22.05
C LYS A 44 -4.78 7.94 -21.66
N LYS A 45 -4.70 8.66 -20.53
CA LYS A 45 -3.46 9.25 -20.01
C LYS A 45 -3.33 9.03 -18.52
N TYR A 46 -2.11 8.78 -18.07
CA TYR A 46 -1.73 8.64 -16.68
C TYR A 46 -0.74 9.75 -16.30
N LEU A 47 -0.90 10.30 -15.10
CA LEU A 47 0.05 11.20 -14.46
C LEU A 47 0.38 10.66 -13.07
N CYS A 48 1.65 10.42 -12.78
CA CYS A 48 2.10 9.90 -11.48
C CYS A 48 3.48 10.46 -11.07
N HIS A 49 3.99 10.02 -9.91
CA HIS A 49 5.37 10.30 -9.54
C HIS A 49 6.38 9.51 -10.41
N HIS A 50 7.61 10.01 -10.56
CA HIS A 50 8.70 9.33 -11.28
C HIS A 50 8.91 7.88 -10.84
N PHE A 51 8.91 7.62 -9.53
CA PHE A 51 9.12 6.28 -8.98
C PHE A 51 7.92 5.34 -9.19
N THR A 52 6.73 5.89 -9.39
CA THR A 52 5.51 5.10 -9.66
C THR A 52 5.41 4.66 -11.12
N LYS A 53 5.98 5.44 -12.05
CA LYS A 53 5.90 5.19 -13.49
C LYS A 53 6.37 3.79 -13.92
N PRO A 54 7.56 3.28 -13.54
CA PRO A 54 7.98 1.92 -13.94
C PRO A 54 7.07 0.85 -13.34
N ILE A 55 6.55 1.06 -12.14
CA ILE A 55 5.58 0.14 -11.51
C ILE A 55 4.28 0.08 -12.33
N LEU A 56 3.76 1.23 -12.77
CA LEU A 56 2.56 1.26 -13.63
C LEU A 56 2.78 0.55 -14.96
N LYS A 57 3.96 0.70 -15.57
CA LYS A 57 4.30 0.01 -16.82
C LYS A 57 4.29 -1.50 -16.67
N ILE A 58 4.85 -2.03 -15.57
CA ILE A 58 4.81 -3.47 -15.29
C ILE A 58 3.38 -3.98 -15.07
N ARG A 59 2.56 -3.20 -14.35
CA ARG A 59 1.24 -3.65 -13.92
C ARG A 59 0.13 -3.46 -14.94
N ILE A 60 0.19 -2.38 -15.72
CA ILE A 60 -0.86 -1.99 -16.67
C ILE A 60 -0.43 -2.30 -18.10
N GLY A 61 0.82 -2.02 -18.44
CA GLY A 61 1.38 -2.26 -19.76
C GLY A 61 2.45 -1.23 -20.13
N GLU A 62 3.43 -1.65 -20.93
CA GLU A 62 4.56 -0.81 -21.30
C GLU A 62 4.15 0.40 -22.17
N ASP A 63 3.08 0.23 -22.95
CA ASP A 63 2.60 1.18 -23.96
C ASP A 63 1.66 2.27 -23.42
N ILE A 64 1.45 2.35 -22.11
CA ILE A 64 0.58 3.38 -21.52
C ILE A 64 1.15 4.79 -21.74
N GLU A 65 0.29 5.75 -22.08
CA GLU A 65 0.67 7.18 -22.11
C GLU A 65 0.80 7.69 -20.67
N CYS A 66 1.98 7.56 -20.08
CA CYS A 66 2.27 7.96 -18.69
C CYS A 66 3.26 9.12 -18.61
N GLN A 67 2.77 10.30 -18.24
CA GLN A 67 3.59 11.41 -17.78
C GLN A 67 3.97 11.20 -16.31
N SER A 68 5.13 11.70 -15.91
CA SER A 68 5.55 11.68 -14.51
C SER A 68 6.21 12.98 -14.08
N VAL A 69 6.09 13.33 -12.82
CA VAL A 69 6.72 14.51 -12.18
C VAL A 69 7.40 14.10 -10.86
N GLY A 70 8.32 14.93 -10.37
CA GLY A 70 8.96 14.73 -9.07
C GLY A 70 8.07 15.15 -7.90
N TYR A 71 8.44 14.72 -6.70
CA TYR A 71 7.87 15.29 -5.48
C TYR A 71 8.13 16.79 -5.43
N ASN A 72 7.14 17.54 -4.93
CA ASN A 72 7.19 18.99 -4.81
C ASN A 72 7.36 19.75 -6.15
N GLU A 73 7.26 19.09 -7.30
CA GLU A 73 7.27 19.73 -8.63
C GLU A 73 5.84 20.05 -9.10
N PRO A 74 5.43 21.33 -9.12
CA PRO A 74 4.08 21.68 -9.48
C PRO A 74 3.86 21.67 -11.01
N LEU A 75 2.70 21.17 -11.43
CA LEU A 75 2.18 21.23 -12.79
C LEU A 75 0.87 22.01 -12.82
N MET A 76 0.67 22.84 -13.85
CA MET A 76 -0.61 23.52 -14.08
C MET A 76 -1.51 22.66 -15.00
N ILE A 77 -2.69 22.28 -14.51
CA ILE A 77 -3.70 21.55 -15.27
C ILE A 77 -5.00 22.34 -15.24
N ASN A 78 -5.39 22.93 -16.38
CA ASN A 78 -6.63 23.72 -16.51
C ASN A 78 -6.82 24.78 -15.40
N GLY A 79 -5.73 25.44 -14.99
CA GLY A 79 -5.73 26.47 -13.94
C GLY A 79 -5.63 25.93 -12.50
N VAL A 80 -5.57 24.62 -12.30
CA VAL A 80 -5.28 23.99 -11.01
C VAL A 80 -3.78 23.73 -10.91
N LYS A 81 -3.15 24.15 -9.82
CA LYS A 81 -1.76 23.80 -9.50
C LYS A 81 -1.75 22.45 -8.79
N VAL A 82 -1.19 21.43 -9.43
CA VAL A 82 -1.12 20.05 -8.93
C VAL A 82 0.31 19.72 -8.56
N SER A 83 0.56 19.17 -7.38
CA SER A 83 1.88 18.66 -6.96
C SER A 83 1.75 17.35 -6.19
N PHE A 84 2.78 16.53 -6.27
CA PHE A 84 2.87 15.23 -5.59
C PHE A 84 3.74 15.39 -4.35
N HIS A 85 3.33 14.81 -3.23
CA HIS A 85 4.06 14.86 -1.95
C HIS A 85 4.19 13.44 -1.39
N PRO A 86 5.30 13.08 -0.73
CA PRO A 86 5.48 11.73 -0.19
C PRO A 86 4.33 11.25 0.70
N ALA A 87 3.81 10.05 0.42
CA ALA A 87 2.79 9.40 1.26
C ALA A 87 3.36 8.31 2.19
N GLY A 88 4.63 7.90 2.01
CA GLY A 88 5.26 6.87 2.84
C GLY A 88 4.64 5.47 2.76
N HIS A 89 3.65 5.23 1.89
CA HIS A 89 2.95 3.95 1.80
C HIS A 89 3.80 2.88 1.10
N ILE A 90 4.14 3.12 -0.17
CA ILE A 90 5.06 2.32 -0.99
C ILE A 90 6.02 3.24 -1.78
N VAL A 91 7.02 2.68 -2.44
CA VAL A 91 7.93 3.44 -3.32
C VAL A 91 7.12 4.22 -4.36
N GLY A 92 7.33 5.54 -4.40
CA GLY A 92 6.62 6.46 -5.31
C GLY A 92 5.21 6.86 -4.88
N SER A 93 4.68 6.29 -3.80
CA SER A 93 3.36 6.68 -3.28
C SER A 93 3.31 8.17 -2.94
N SER A 94 2.20 8.79 -3.31
CA SER A 94 2.07 10.24 -3.30
C SER A 94 0.71 10.70 -2.83
N GLN A 95 0.71 11.68 -1.94
CA GLN A 95 -0.41 12.57 -1.74
C GLN A 95 -0.48 13.53 -2.93
N ILE A 96 -1.69 13.80 -3.43
CA ILE A 96 -1.94 14.73 -4.53
C ILE A 96 -2.50 16.02 -3.93
N ARG A 97 -1.69 17.08 -3.96
CA ARG A 97 -2.08 18.43 -3.56
C ARG A 97 -2.64 19.16 -4.78
N MET A 98 -3.85 19.69 -4.65
CA MET A 98 -4.51 20.51 -5.67
C MET A 98 -4.82 21.88 -5.10
N GLU A 99 -4.32 22.92 -5.75
CA GLU A 99 -4.61 24.31 -5.40
C GLU A 99 -5.31 25.03 -6.53
N TYR A 100 -6.44 25.65 -6.22
CA TYR A 100 -7.21 26.48 -7.14
C TYR A 100 -7.65 27.75 -6.43
N LYS A 101 -7.25 28.92 -6.96
CA LYS A 101 -7.60 30.24 -6.39
C LYS A 101 -7.34 30.35 -4.87
N GLY A 102 -6.22 29.79 -4.40
CA GLY A 102 -5.81 29.79 -3.00
C GLY A 102 -6.48 28.72 -2.12
N TYR A 103 -7.51 28.02 -2.60
CA TYR A 103 -8.09 26.88 -1.90
C TYR A 103 -7.31 25.61 -2.19
N VAL A 104 -6.96 24.86 -1.15
CA VAL A 104 -6.10 23.68 -1.22
C VAL A 104 -6.85 22.44 -0.75
N THR A 105 -7.00 21.47 -1.65
CA THR A 105 -7.48 20.12 -1.34
C THR A 105 -6.34 19.13 -1.49
N VAL A 106 -6.17 18.24 -0.52
CA VAL A 106 -5.19 17.14 -0.57
C VAL A 106 -5.92 15.81 -0.56
N PHE A 107 -5.56 14.94 -1.51
CA PHE A 107 -5.96 13.54 -1.51
C PHE A 107 -4.76 12.69 -1.15
N THR A 108 -4.87 11.88 -0.11
CA THR A 108 -3.72 11.11 0.39
C THR A 108 -3.36 9.92 -0.49
N GLY A 109 -4.34 9.33 -1.18
CA GLY A 109 -4.24 7.91 -1.52
C GLY A 109 -4.10 7.09 -0.23
N ASP A 110 -3.32 6.03 -0.31
CA ASP A 110 -2.88 5.30 0.87
C ASP A 110 -1.58 5.89 1.41
N TYR A 111 -1.42 5.92 2.73
CA TYR A 111 -0.27 6.55 3.38
C TYR A 111 0.13 5.86 4.67
N LYS A 112 1.42 5.95 5.01
CA LYS A 112 1.99 5.48 6.29
C LYS A 112 2.94 6.53 6.81
N VAL A 113 2.81 6.85 8.10
CA VAL A 113 3.59 7.92 8.75
C VAL A 113 4.96 7.43 9.25
N GLN A 114 5.08 6.14 9.58
CA GLN A 114 6.37 5.56 10.00
C GLN A 114 7.36 5.51 8.83
N ASP A 115 8.59 5.93 9.06
CA ASP A 115 9.71 5.75 8.12
C ASP A 115 10.17 4.29 8.17
N ASP A 116 10.09 3.59 7.03
CA ASP A 116 10.51 2.20 6.90
C ASP A 116 11.89 2.02 6.25
N GLY A 117 12.55 3.12 5.88
CA GLY A 117 13.84 3.12 5.20
C GLY A 117 13.79 2.60 3.75
N ILE A 118 12.61 2.51 3.13
CA ILE A 118 12.44 2.11 1.73
C ILE A 118 11.62 3.15 0.97
N SER A 119 10.42 3.43 1.46
CA SER A 119 9.53 4.44 0.90
C SER A 119 9.99 5.83 1.32
N THR A 120 9.84 6.83 0.44
CA THR A 120 10.14 8.22 0.83
C THR A 120 9.27 8.60 2.02
N PRO A 121 9.85 9.09 3.15
CA PRO A 121 9.11 9.36 4.37
C PRO A 121 7.93 10.30 4.14
N PHE A 122 6.82 10.04 4.82
CA PHE A 122 5.60 10.84 4.72
C PHE A 122 5.86 12.33 4.96
N GLU A 123 5.32 13.17 4.07
CA GLU A 123 5.41 14.63 4.19
C GLU A 123 4.06 15.21 4.60
N LEU A 124 4.00 15.94 5.72
CA LEU A 124 2.76 16.60 6.12
C LEU A 124 2.40 17.77 5.19
N VAL A 125 1.21 17.74 4.60
CA VAL A 125 0.71 18.83 3.73
C VAL A 125 -0.45 19.57 4.40
N LYS A 126 -0.28 20.88 4.64
CA LYS A 126 -1.35 21.76 5.11
C LYS A 126 -2.40 22.00 4.03
N CYS A 127 -3.68 21.91 4.37
CA CYS A 127 -4.77 22.06 3.43
C CYS A 127 -6.07 22.56 4.08
N HIS A 128 -7.04 22.95 3.26
CA HIS A 128 -8.37 23.34 3.71
C HIS A 128 -9.35 22.15 3.68
N GLU A 129 -9.17 21.24 2.72
CA GLU A 129 -9.96 20.03 2.54
C GLU A 129 -9.02 18.82 2.39
N PHE A 130 -9.25 17.78 3.19
CA PHE A 130 -8.40 16.59 3.26
C PHE A 130 -9.22 15.35 2.94
N ILE A 131 -8.80 14.56 1.95
CA ILE A 131 -9.43 13.29 1.60
C ILE A 131 -8.45 12.19 2.02
N THR A 132 -8.86 11.37 2.97
CA THR A 132 -7.97 10.42 3.66
C THR A 132 -8.53 9.00 3.68
N GLU A 133 -7.65 8.01 3.58
CA GLU A 133 -7.99 6.61 3.83
C GLU A 133 -8.30 6.35 5.32
N SER A 134 -8.89 5.19 5.61
CA SER A 134 -9.21 4.71 6.95
C SER A 134 -9.10 3.19 7.04
N THR A 135 -8.12 2.59 6.33
CA THR A 135 -7.94 1.13 6.25
C THR A 135 -7.92 0.52 7.65
N PHE A 136 -7.22 1.19 8.56
CA PHE A 136 -7.11 0.84 9.97
C PHE A 136 -7.72 1.90 10.90
N GLY A 137 -8.90 2.41 10.53
CA GLY A 137 -9.69 3.39 11.27
C GLY A 137 -10.39 2.85 12.54
N LEU A 138 -9.73 1.98 13.32
CA LEU A 138 -10.19 1.55 14.64
C LEU A 138 -9.07 1.65 15.70
N PRO A 139 -9.38 2.03 16.95
CA PRO A 139 -8.37 2.21 18.02
C PRO A 139 -7.53 0.97 18.37
N ILE A 140 -7.96 -0.22 17.96
CA ILE A 140 -7.23 -1.47 18.20
C ILE A 140 -5.95 -1.56 17.36
N TYR A 141 -5.87 -0.83 16.25
CA TYR A 141 -4.68 -0.79 15.40
C TYR A 141 -3.68 0.22 15.94
N ASN A 142 -2.51 -0.30 16.26
CA ASN A 142 -1.39 0.42 16.85
C ASN A 142 -0.13 -0.36 16.47
N TRP A 143 0.66 0.18 15.56
CA TRP A 143 1.78 -0.54 14.96
C TRP A 143 2.98 -0.60 15.88
N LEU A 144 3.67 -1.74 15.82
CA LEU A 144 5.05 -1.82 16.29
C LEU A 144 5.93 -0.90 15.44
N THR A 145 7.05 -0.45 16.01
CA THR A 145 8.06 0.28 15.23
C THR A 145 8.75 -0.64 14.23
N PRO A 146 9.38 -0.07 13.18
CA PRO A 146 10.22 -0.82 12.25
C PRO A 146 11.24 -1.76 12.88
N GLN A 147 11.89 -1.29 13.94
CA GLN A 147 12.88 -2.06 14.68
C GLN A 147 12.22 -3.23 15.42
N GLN A 148 11.07 -3.00 16.06
CA GLN A 148 10.38 -4.03 16.83
C GLN A 148 9.86 -5.18 15.96
N TYR A 149 9.24 -4.89 14.80
CA TYR A 149 8.81 -5.99 13.93
C TYR A 149 9.99 -6.68 13.25
N SER A 150 11.07 -5.96 12.95
CA SER A 150 12.32 -6.53 12.42
C SER A 150 12.92 -7.53 13.40
N GLU A 151 13.07 -7.15 14.68
CA GLU A 151 13.53 -8.05 15.75
C GLU A 151 12.66 -9.30 15.88
N GLN A 152 11.32 -9.17 15.84
CA GLN A 152 10.42 -10.31 15.91
C GLN A 152 10.59 -11.27 14.73
N MET A 153 10.72 -10.75 13.51
CA MET A 153 10.90 -11.56 12.30
C MET A 153 12.26 -12.26 12.30
N GLN A 154 13.33 -11.56 12.66
CA GLN A 154 14.68 -12.13 12.73
C GLN A 154 14.80 -13.19 13.82
N ASN A 155 14.19 -12.99 14.98
CA ASN A 155 14.13 -14.00 16.04
C ASN A 155 13.40 -15.26 15.57
N TRP A 156 12.30 -15.11 14.83
CA TRP A 156 11.57 -16.24 14.26
C TRP A 156 12.37 -16.99 13.19
N ILE A 157 13.10 -16.28 12.34
CA ILE A 157 14.03 -16.87 11.37
C ILE A 157 15.11 -17.68 12.09
N ALA A 158 15.75 -17.12 13.13
CA ALA A 158 16.77 -17.80 13.90
C ALA A 158 16.24 -19.08 14.57
N LEU A 159 15.02 -19.02 15.13
CA LEU A 159 14.35 -20.20 15.69
C LEU A 159 14.10 -21.27 14.63
N ASN A 160 13.53 -20.90 13.48
CA ASN A 160 13.28 -21.83 12.38
C ASN A 160 14.58 -22.48 11.89
N LYS A 161 15.65 -21.70 11.75
CA LYS A 161 16.97 -22.20 11.35
C LYS A 161 17.52 -23.22 12.35
N SER A 162 17.35 -23.00 13.66
CA SER A 162 17.74 -23.96 14.70
C SER A 162 16.94 -25.28 14.65
N GLN A 163 15.79 -25.28 13.97
CA GLN A 163 14.90 -26.42 13.80
C GLN A 163 14.95 -27.04 12.39
N ASP A 164 15.94 -26.67 11.56
CA ASP A 164 16.05 -27.10 10.14
C ASP A 164 14.80 -26.78 9.30
N LYS A 165 14.18 -25.62 9.56
CA LYS A 165 12.99 -25.11 8.84
C LYS A 165 13.34 -23.95 7.91
N THR A 166 12.69 -23.91 6.75
CA THR A 166 12.70 -22.75 5.84
C THR A 166 11.66 -21.74 6.30
N SER A 167 12.05 -20.47 6.43
CA SER A 167 11.14 -19.39 6.83
C SER A 167 10.43 -18.82 5.61
N VAL A 168 9.11 -18.98 5.51
CA VAL A 168 8.32 -18.51 4.36
C VAL A 168 7.39 -17.39 4.79
N PHE A 169 7.69 -16.17 4.35
CA PHE A 169 6.86 -14.99 4.57
C PHE A 169 5.88 -14.78 3.43
N ILE A 170 4.64 -14.48 3.79
CA ILE A 170 3.55 -14.25 2.84
C ILE A 170 3.10 -12.79 2.95
N GLY A 171 3.24 -12.05 1.86
CA GLY A 171 2.91 -10.62 1.82
C GLY A 171 2.76 -10.10 0.39
N TYR A 172 1.98 -9.04 0.22
CA TYR A 172 1.70 -8.45 -1.11
C TYR A 172 3.00 -8.11 -1.87
N SER A 173 2.97 -8.34 -3.18
CA SER A 173 4.17 -8.21 -4.02
C SER A 173 4.76 -6.79 -4.10
N LEU A 174 3.92 -5.78 -3.89
CA LEU A 174 4.28 -4.36 -3.91
C LEU A 174 4.04 -3.74 -2.54
N GLY A 175 5.07 -3.10 -1.97
CA GLY A 175 5.07 -2.52 -0.63
C GLY A 175 5.54 -3.52 0.42
N LYS A 176 4.65 -4.45 0.76
CA LYS A 176 4.87 -5.39 1.87
C LYS A 176 6.07 -6.31 1.67
N ALA A 177 6.25 -6.88 0.48
CA ALA A 177 7.39 -7.76 0.19
C ALA A 177 8.72 -7.03 0.37
N GLN A 178 8.83 -5.78 -0.07
CA GLN A 178 10.04 -4.97 0.07
C GLN A 178 10.30 -4.64 1.55
N ARG A 179 9.25 -4.35 2.33
CA ARG A 179 9.41 -4.16 3.78
C ARG A 179 9.82 -5.42 4.52
N ILE A 180 9.28 -6.57 4.15
CA ILE A 180 9.74 -7.86 4.69
C ILE A 180 11.23 -8.02 4.37
N LEU A 181 11.63 -7.78 3.12
CA LEU A 181 13.02 -7.86 2.67
C LEU A 181 13.94 -6.98 3.53
N LYS A 182 13.55 -5.73 3.83
CA LYS A 182 14.29 -4.84 4.73
C LYS A 182 14.31 -5.29 6.19
N SER A 183 13.21 -5.89 6.67
CA SER A 183 13.10 -6.39 8.05
C SER A 183 14.00 -7.59 8.32
N VAL A 184 14.31 -8.38 7.29
CA VAL A 184 15.07 -9.62 7.40
C VAL A 184 16.50 -9.48 6.84
N GLU A 185 16.90 -8.26 6.51
CA GLU A 185 18.24 -7.94 6.00
C GLU A 185 19.30 -8.46 6.99
N GLY A 186 20.27 -9.22 6.46
CA GLY A 186 21.34 -9.84 7.26
C GLY A 186 20.95 -11.13 8.01
N ALA A 187 19.68 -11.55 7.99
CA ALA A 187 19.23 -12.76 8.71
C ALA A 187 19.50 -14.08 7.96
N GLY A 188 19.86 -14.02 6.68
CA GLY A 188 20.10 -15.17 5.83
C GLY A 188 19.92 -14.84 4.35
N LYS A 189 19.99 -15.86 3.49
CA LYS A 189 19.75 -15.65 2.06
C LYS A 189 18.25 -15.52 1.79
N VAL A 190 17.87 -14.49 1.04
CA VAL A 190 16.46 -14.21 0.74
C VAL A 190 16.12 -14.59 -0.70
N TYR A 191 15.06 -15.37 -0.84
CA TYR A 191 14.46 -15.74 -2.10
C TYR A 191 13.09 -15.08 -2.26
N VAL A 192 12.78 -14.55 -3.43
CA VAL A 192 11.47 -13.93 -3.70
C VAL A 192 10.80 -14.58 -4.90
N HIS A 193 9.47 -14.65 -4.87
CA HIS A 193 8.71 -15.06 -6.05
C HIS A 193 8.92 -14.09 -7.24
N SER A 194 8.84 -14.57 -8.47
CA SER A 194 9.07 -13.78 -9.70
C SER A 194 8.18 -12.54 -9.82
N SER A 195 6.95 -12.58 -9.30
CA SER A 195 6.07 -11.39 -9.26
C SER A 195 6.61 -10.27 -8.37
N ILE A 196 7.34 -10.62 -7.30
CA ILE A 196 8.03 -9.66 -6.44
C ILE A 196 9.30 -9.18 -7.14
N GLY A 197 10.09 -10.10 -7.69
CA GLY A 197 11.33 -9.77 -8.42
C GLY A 197 11.12 -8.73 -9.52
N ARG A 198 10.09 -8.90 -10.37
CA ARG A 198 9.74 -7.91 -11.41
C ARG A 198 9.44 -6.52 -10.84
N LEU A 199 8.76 -6.43 -9.70
CA LEU A 199 8.45 -5.15 -9.08
C LEU A 199 9.68 -4.55 -8.39
N ASN A 200 10.56 -5.39 -7.81
CA ASN A 200 11.85 -4.96 -7.29
C ASN A 200 12.70 -4.35 -8.40
N GLU A 201 12.79 -4.99 -9.57
CA GLU A 201 13.51 -4.45 -10.74
C GLU A 201 12.99 -3.06 -11.14
N ALA A 202 11.67 -2.84 -11.14
CA ALA A 202 11.10 -1.51 -11.38
C ALA A 202 11.50 -0.49 -10.31
N ILE A 203 11.54 -0.89 -9.05
CA ILE A 203 11.95 -0.03 -7.93
C ILE A 203 13.45 0.31 -8.03
N GLU A 204 14.29 -0.68 -8.32
CA GLU A 204 15.74 -0.50 -8.47
C GLU A 204 16.08 0.35 -9.70
N SER A 205 15.28 0.28 -10.77
CA SER A 205 15.46 1.08 -11.99
C SER A 205 15.40 2.60 -11.76
N VAL A 206 14.83 3.05 -10.64
CA VAL A 206 14.76 4.46 -10.25
C VAL A 206 15.77 4.84 -9.15
N GLY A 207 16.75 3.97 -8.89
CA GLY A 207 17.87 4.24 -7.97
C GLY A 207 17.53 4.00 -6.50
N ILE A 208 16.52 3.19 -6.19
CA ILE A 208 16.22 2.73 -4.83
C ILE A 208 16.93 1.40 -4.60
N ASP A 209 17.86 1.38 -3.65
CA ASP A 209 18.58 0.17 -3.27
C ASP A 209 17.70 -0.72 -2.37
N LEU A 210 17.45 -1.95 -2.79
CA LEU A 210 16.79 -2.97 -1.99
C LEU A 210 17.85 -3.94 -1.41
N PRO A 211 17.60 -4.55 -0.24
CA PRO A 211 18.48 -5.60 0.28
C PRO A 211 18.61 -6.77 -0.69
N ASP A 212 19.73 -7.49 -0.62
CA ASP A 212 20.02 -8.62 -1.53
C ASP A 212 18.90 -9.67 -1.56
N TYR A 213 18.50 -10.07 -2.76
CA TYR A 213 17.54 -11.14 -3.00
C TYR A 213 17.87 -11.95 -4.25
N GLU A 214 17.40 -13.19 -4.30
CA GLU A 214 17.39 -14.01 -5.52
C GLU A 214 15.95 -14.32 -5.94
N VAL A 215 15.68 -14.25 -7.24
CA VAL A 215 14.39 -14.68 -7.77
C VAL A 215 14.31 -16.21 -7.77
N LEU A 216 13.30 -16.74 -7.09
CA LEU A 216 13.01 -18.16 -7.04
C LEU A 216 12.10 -18.56 -8.20
N ASP A 217 12.64 -19.40 -9.10
CA ASP A 217 11.84 -20.15 -10.05
C ASP A 217 11.31 -21.44 -9.38
N PHE A 218 9.99 -21.52 -9.23
CA PHE A 218 9.29 -22.68 -8.67
C PHE A 218 9.14 -23.86 -9.65
N HIS A 219 9.59 -23.69 -10.89
CA HIS A 219 9.74 -24.76 -11.89
C HIS A 219 11.11 -25.46 -11.79
N GLU A 220 12.10 -24.85 -11.16
CA GLU A 220 13.44 -25.42 -10.94
C GLU A 220 13.55 -26.17 -9.59
N ASP A 221 14.79 -26.48 -9.17
CA ASP A 221 15.07 -27.14 -7.90
C ASP A 221 14.82 -26.21 -6.70
N VAL A 222 13.58 -26.24 -6.20
CA VAL A 222 13.13 -25.56 -4.98
C VAL A 222 13.90 -26.04 -3.73
N LYS A 223 14.62 -27.19 -3.77
CA LYS A 223 15.38 -27.66 -2.61
C LYS A 223 16.51 -26.73 -2.21
N LYS A 224 17.00 -25.88 -3.12
CA LYS A 224 18.06 -24.89 -2.84
C LYS A 224 17.69 -23.88 -1.75
N VAL A 225 16.41 -23.71 -1.45
CA VAL A 225 15.92 -22.77 -0.42
C VAL A 225 15.76 -23.41 0.97
N LYS A 226 16.21 -24.67 1.14
CA LYS A 226 16.14 -25.37 2.42
C LYS A 226 16.92 -24.58 3.50
N GLY A 227 16.25 -24.23 4.59
CA GLY A 227 16.83 -23.50 5.73
C GLY A 227 17.01 -22.00 5.50
N GLU A 228 16.62 -21.48 4.33
CA GLU A 228 16.74 -20.07 3.96
C GLU A 228 15.41 -19.31 4.16
N ILE A 229 15.34 -18.08 3.65
CA ILE A 229 14.17 -17.20 3.73
C ILE A 229 13.50 -17.12 2.36
N VAL A 230 12.18 -17.28 2.30
CA VAL A 230 11.39 -17.16 1.07
C VAL A 230 10.25 -16.17 1.27
N ILE A 231 10.05 -15.24 0.33
CA ILE A 231 8.94 -14.27 0.32
C ILE A 231 8.04 -14.58 -0.88
N VAL A 232 6.75 -14.77 -0.63
CA VAL A 232 5.75 -15.09 -1.67
C VAL A 232 4.49 -14.23 -1.54
N PRO A 233 3.76 -13.97 -2.64
CA PRO A 233 2.48 -13.28 -2.59
C PRO A 233 1.38 -14.12 -1.92
N PRO A 234 0.31 -13.48 -1.37
CA PRO A 234 -0.81 -14.19 -0.75
C PRO A 234 -1.50 -15.20 -1.65
N ALA A 235 -1.54 -14.96 -2.97
CA ALA A 235 -2.11 -15.87 -3.96
C ALA A 235 -1.44 -17.27 -3.97
N LEU A 236 -0.22 -17.41 -3.44
CA LEU A 236 0.49 -18.69 -3.37
C LEU A 236 0.34 -19.42 -2.03
N SER A 237 -0.30 -18.80 -1.02
CA SER A 237 -0.40 -19.35 0.34
C SER A 237 -0.99 -20.77 0.39
N ASP A 238 -2.00 -21.05 -0.42
CA ASP A 238 -2.66 -22.37 -0.50
C ASP A 238 -2.25 -23.17 -1.75
N SER A 239 -1.30 -22.66 -2.54
CA SER A 239 -0.89 -23.29 -3.80
C SER A 239 -0.05 -24.56 -3.60
N ASN A 240 -0.05 -25.45 -4.59
CA ASN A 240 0.86 -26.60 -4.60
C ASN A 240 2.34 -26.18 -4.71
N MET A 241 2.64 -24.95 -5.15
CA MET A 241 4.01 -24.45 -5.29
C MET A 241 4.68 -24.27 -3.93
N ILE A 242 4.00 -23.65 -2.97
CA ILE A 242 4.54 -23.45 -1.61
C ILE A 242 4.78 -24.79 -0.90
N ARG A 243 4.02 -25.84 -1.24
CA ARG A 243 4.18 -27.19 -0.68
C ARG A 243 5.49 -27.87 -1.08
N LYS A 244 6.12 -27.43 -2.18
CA LYS A 244 7.42 -27.94 -2.63
C LYS A 244 8.59 -27.41 -1.78
N ILE A 245 8.37 -26.34 -1.01
CA ILE A 245 9.41 -25.76 -0.13
C ILE A 245 9.71 -26.76 1.01
N PRO A 246 10.97 -27.23 1.15
CA PRO A 246 11.34 -28.19 2.19
C PRO A 246 11.15 -27.61 3.59
N ASN A 247 10.62 -28.42 4.52
CA ASN A 247 10.51 -28.09 5.95
C ASN A 247 10.00 -26.65 6.24
N ARG A 248 9.02 -26.16 5.46
CA ARG A 248 8.57 -24.78 5.59
C ARG A 248 7.88 -24.50 6.93
N ALA A 249 8.13 -23.33 7.48
CA ALA A 249 7.26 -22.65 8.42
C ALA A 249 6.71 -21.40 7.73
N THR A 250 5.39 -21.17 7.78
CA THR A 250 4.75 -20.04 7.09
C THR A 250 4.36 -18.93 8.05
N ALA A 251 4.59 -17.69 7.64
CA ALA A 251 4.18 -16.50 8.36
C ALA A 251 3.41 -15.55 7.48
N PHE A 252 2.22 -15.12 7.92
CA PHE A 252 1.50 -14.04 7.26
C PHE A 252 1.95 -12.69 7.78
N CYS A 253 2.29 -11.81 6.86
CA CYS A 253 2.59 -10.42 7.15
C CYS A 253 1.36 -9.60 6.73
N SER A 254 0.69 -8.93 7.67
CA SER A 254 -0.46 -8.06 7.38
C SER A 254 -0.86 -7.24 8.60
N GLY A 255 -1.30 -5.99 8.41
CA GLY A 255 -1.85 -5.17 9.51
C GLY A 255 -3.05 -5.85 10.19
N TRP A 256 -3.80 -6.66 9.42
CA TRP A 256 -4.91 -7.46 9.93
C TRP A 256 -4.48 -8.54 10.95
N MET A 257 -3.18 -8.83 11.10
CA MET A 257 -2.65 -9.75 12.11
C MET A 257 -2.64 -9.19 13.54
N GLN A 258 -2.92 -7.89 13.70
CA GLN A 258 -3.13 -7.27 15.02
C GLN A 258 -4.28 -7.95 15.79
N ILE A 259 -5.33 -8.37 15.08
CA ILE A 259 -6.52 -8.98 15.67
C ILE A 259 -6.38 -10.50 15.59
N ARG A 260 -6.31 -11.15 16.76
CA ARG A 260 -6.37 -12.62 16.85
C ARG A 260 -7.74 -13.10 16.38
N GLY A 261 -7.79 -13.88 15.31
CA GLY A 261 -9.00 -14.64 14.94
C GLY A 261 -9.64 -14.36 13.58
N SER A 262 -8.98 -13.67 12.65
CA SER A 262 -9.42 -13.72 11.24
C SER A 262 -9.35 -15.18 10.76
N ARG A 263 -10.51 -15.78 10.49
CA ARG A 263 -10.72 -17.23 10.31
C ARG A 263 -9.79 -17.85 9.25
N ARG A 264 -9.38 -17.07 8.24
CA ARG A 264 -8.50 -17.43 7.12
C ARG A 264 -7.09 -17.90 7.50
N TRP A 265 -6.53 -17.46 8.63
CA TRP A 265 -5.08 -17.61 8.90
C TRP A 265 -4.73 -18.67 9.95
N LYS A 266 -5.69 -19.52 10.31
CA LYS A 266 -5.54 -20.55 11.36
C LYS A 266 -4.47 -21.62 11.05
N SER A 267 -3.96 -21.69 9.82
CA SER A 267 -2.98 -22.71 9.38
C SER A 267 -1.53 -22.21 9.32
N ALA A 268 -1.25 -20.92 9.56
CA ALA A 268 0.12 -20.41 9.56
C ALA A 268 0.82 -20.61 10.90
N ASP A 269 2.13 -20.84 10.85
CA ASP A 269 2.97 -21.02 12.03
C ASP A 269 3.22 -19.71 12.78
N ALA A 270 3.13 -18.56 12.10
CA ALA A 270 3.27 -17.23 12.67
C ALA A 270 2.44 -16.15 11.95
N GLY A 271 2.26 -15.01 12.60
CA GLY A 271 1.64 -13.82 12.03
C GLY A 271 2.35 -12.56 12.52
N PHE A 272 2.69 -11.67 11.59
CA PHE A 272 3.38 -10.40 11.86
C PHE A 272 2.50 -9.23 11.44
N ALA A 273 2.16 -8.39 12.42
CA ALA A 273 1.36 -7.18 12.23
C ALA A 273 2.19 -6.05 11.60
N ILE A 274 2.48 -6.20 10.32
CA ILE A 274 3.16 -5.18 9.49
C ILE A 274 2.16 -4.61 8.49
N SER A 275 2.01 -3.29 8.46
CA SER A 275 1.04 -2.59 7.61
C SER A 275 1.66 -1.41 6.89
N ASP A 276 1.39 -1.29 5.59
CA ASP A 276 1.82 -0.18 4.73
C ASP A 276 0.94 1.06 4.88
N HIS A 277 0.01 1.04 5.82
CA HIS A 277 -0.94 2.12 6.09
C HIS A 277 -0.70 2.71 7.48
N ALA A 278 -1.19 3.92 7.71
CA ALA A 278 -1.23 4.53 9.04
C ALA A 278 -2.13 3.71 9.98
N ASP A 279 -1.72 3.61 11.24
CA ASP A 279 -2.58 3.10 12.30
C ASP A 279 -3.53 4.21 12.77
N TRP A 280 -4.36 3.89 13.77
CA TRP A 280 -5.31 4.82 14.36
C TRP A 280 -4.67 6.17 14.77
N ASN A 281 -3.54 6.12 15.47
CA ASN A 281 -2.86 7.34 15.93
C ASN A 281 -2.24 8.10 14.76
N GLY A 282 -1.60 7.40 13.82
CA GLY A 282 -1.06 7.98 12.60
C GLY A 282 -2.12 8.71 11.78
N LEU A 283 -3.32 8.13 11.63
CA LEU A 283 -4.46 8.76 10.95
C LEU A 283 -4.90 10.03 11.70
N LEU A 284 -5.15 9.92 13.01
CA LEU A 284 -5.64 11.04 13.82
C LEU A 284 -4.66 12.21 13.88
N ASP A 285 -3.38 11.93 14.14
CA ASP A 285 -2.36 12.95 14.29
C ASP A 285 -2.09 13.64 12.96
N THR A 286 -2.09 12.89 11.85
CA THR A 286 -1.99 13.46 10.50
C THR A 286 -3.14 14.43 10.23
N ILE A 287 -4.39 13.99 10.44
CA ILE A 287 -5.58 14.82 10.19
C ILE A 287 -5.51 16.12 11.00
N LYS A 288 -5.23 16.05 12.31
CA LYS A 288 -5.07 17.24 13.15
C LYS A 288 -3.95 18.14 12.65
N ALA A 289 -2.82 17.56 12.26
CA ALA A 289 -1.66 18.29 11.81
C ALA A 289 -1.88 18.96 10.44
N THR A 290 -2.80 18.49 9.59
CA THR A 290 -3.13 19.18 8.32
C THR A 290 -3.77 20.55 8.52
N GLY A 291 -4.50 20.74 9.63
CA GLY A 291 -5.32 21.94 9.85
C GLY A 291 -6.55 22.05 8.93
N ALA A 292 -6.97 20.95 8.31
CA ALA A 292 -8.11 20.96 7.40
C ALA A 292 -9.44 21.33 8.09
N GLU A 293 -10.25 22.12 7.38
CA GLU A 293 -11.60 22.52 7.80
C GLU A 293 -12.66 21.46 7.46
N LYS A 294 -12.32 20.57 6.52
CA LYS A 294 -13.18 19.48 6.04
C LYS A 294 -12.35 18.23 5.80
N VAL A 295 -12.84 17.10 6.31
CA VAL A 295 -12.22 15.80 6.10
C VAL A 295 -13.20 14.86 5.40
N HIS A 296 -12.78 14.25 4.31
CA HIS A 296 -13.51 13.19 3.63
C HIS A 296 -12.82 11.87 3.94
N VAL A 297 -13.50 11.00 4.66
CA VAL A 297 -12.98 9.69 5.05
C VAL A 297 -13.45 8.65 4.03
N THR A 298 -12.51 7.87 3.53
CA THR A 298 -12.78 6.78 2.59
C THR A 298 -11.92 5.56 2.90
N HIS A 299 -12.02 4.49 2.11
CA HIS A 299 -11.17 3.29 2.14
C HIS A 299 -11.07 2.63 3.53
N GLY A 300 -11.81 1.54 3.79
CA GLY A 300 -11.76 0.80 5.06
C GLY A 300 -12.85 1.15 6.07
N GLN A 301 -12.48 1.48 7.31
CA GLN A 301 -13.38 1.62 8.47
C GLN A 301 -14.03 3.00 8.57
N ILE A 302 -14.73 3.37 7.50
CA ILE A 302 -15.22 4.73 7.23
C ILE A 302 -16.18 5.24 8.32
N ALA A 303 -17.25 4.50 8.60
CA ALA A 303 -18.34 5.00 9.45
C ALA A 303 -17.89 5.24 10.90
N VAL A 304 -17.12 4.31 11.47
CA VAL A 304 -16.63 4.42 12.86
C VAL A 304 -15.62 5.55 12.97
N PHE A 305 -14.67 5.65 12.04
CA PHE A 305 -13.66 6.69 12.09
C PHE A 305 -14.26 8.09 11.88
N THR A 306 -15.17 8.23 10.91
CA THR A 306 -15.88 9.50 10.65
C THR A 306 -16.69 9.95 11.86
N LYS A 307 -17.41 9.05 12.51
CA LYS A 307 -18.16 9.36 13.73
C LYS A 307 -17.22 9.88 14.83
N TYR A 308 -16.10 9.20 15.07
CA TYR A 308 -15.14 9.62 16.08
C TYR A 308 -14.52 11.00 15.79
N LEU A 309 -14.14 11.27 14.54
CA LEU A 309 -13.63 12.59 14.14
C LEU A 309 -14.62 13.71 14.46
N ASN A 310 -15.90 13.51 14.17
CA ASN A 310 -16.94 14.48 14.48
C ASN A 310 -17.14 14.65 16.01
N GLU A 311 -17.06 13.58 16.79
CA GLU A 311 -17.16 13.64 18.27
C GLU A 311 -16.03 14.47 18.89
N ILE A 312 -14.83 14.48 18.28
CA ILE A 312 -13.70 15.30 18.73
C ILE A 312 -13.64 16.69 18.06
N GLY A 313 -14.69 17.09 17.34
CA GLY A 313 -14.82 18.43 16.75
C GLY A 313 -14.17 18.62 15.38
N ILE A 314 -13.79 17.53 14.69
CA ILE A 314 -13.28 17.57 13.31
C ILE A 314 -14.43 17.31 12.35
N ASN A 315 -14.74 18.29 11.50
CA ASN A 315 -15.82 18.22 10.53
C ASN A 315 -15.51 17.18 9.42
N ALA A 316 -16.07 15.98 9.57
CA ALA A 316 -15.75 14.83 8.74
C ALA A 316 -16.98 14.23 8.03
N PHE A 317 -16.78 13.74 6.81
CA PHE A 317 -17.82 13.17 5.95
C PHE A 317 -17.42 11.79 5.44
N GLU A 318 -18.39 10.87 5.42
CA GLU A 318 -18.20 9.54 4.84
C GLU A 318 -18.23 9.61 3.32
N VAL A 319 -17.29 8.92 2.67
CA VAL A 319 -17.24 8.79 1.22
C VAL A 319 -17.10 7.33 0.82
N ASN A 320 -18.17 6.81 0.23
CA ASN A 320 -18.18 5.48 -0.38
C ASN A 320 -17.40 5.49 -1.70
N THR A 321 -16.27 4.78 -1.72
CA THR A 321 -15.41 4.57 -2.89
C THR A 321 -15.26 3.09 -3.18
N LYS A 322 -14.52 2.75 -4.25
CA LYS A 322 -14.16 1.36 -4.60
C LYS A 322 -12.70 1.01 -4.24
N PHE A 323 -12.04 1.86 -3.45
CA PHE A 323 -10.69 1.57 -2.95
C PHE A 323 -10.75 0.42 -1.96
N GLY A 324 -9.76 -0.47 -1.98
CA GLY A 324 -9.72 -1.61 -1.08
C GLY A 324 -10.73 -2.73 -1.38
N ASP A 325 -11.57 -2.64 -2.43
CA ASP A 325 -12.49 -3.72 -2.84
C ASP A 325 -11.72 -5.04 -3.05
N GLU A 326 -10.43 -5.01 -3.42
CA GLU A 326 -9.57 -6.21 -3.56
C GLU A 326 -9.10 -6.76 -2.19
N GLU A 327 -8.83 -5.88 -1.22
CA GLU A 327 -8.54 -6.28 0.17
C GLU A 327 -9.80 -6.81 0.88
N GLU A 328 -10.98 -6.27 0.57
CA GLU A 328 -12.27 -6.68 1.13
C GLU A 328 -12.92 -7.86 0.39
N ALA A 329 -12.76 -8.00 -0.92
CA ALA A 329 -13.21 -9.19 -1.66
C ALA A 329 -12.51 -10.46 -1.17
N SER A 330 -11.28 -10.32 -0.64
CA SER A 330 -10.59 -11.39 0.09
C SER A 330 -11.31 -11.81 1.39
N LYS A 331 -12.22 -10.97 1.90
CA LYS A 331 -13.18 -11.24 3.00
C LYS A 331 -14.53 -11.75 2.47
N GLU A 332 -15.03 -11.26 1.33
CA GLU A 332 -16.39 -11.58 0.84
C GLU A 332 -16.54 -12.89 0.07
N THR A 333 -15.45 -13.50 -0.44
CA THR A 333 -15.54 -14.83 -1.10
C THR A 333 -16.13 -15.91 -0.17
N GLU A 334 -16.14 -15.65 1.15
CA GLU A 334 -16.74 -16.51 2.17
C GLU A 334 -18.28 -16.42 2.28
N LYS A 335 -18.93 -15.33 1.84
CA LYS A 335 -20.41 -15.22 1.98
C LYS A 335 -21.18 -16.04 0.94
N THR A 336 -20.62 -16.24 -0.24
CA THR A 336 -21.28 -16.94 -1.36
C THR A 336 -21.09 -18.45 -1.35
N GLU A 337 -20.22 -19.00 -0.51
CA GLU A 337 -20.07 -20.46 -0.32
C GLU A 337 -20.93 -21.01 0.85
N GLU A 338 -21.67 -20.15 1.56
CA GLU A 338 -22.63 -20.53 2.61
C GLU A 338 -24.11 -20.47 2.16
N LEU A 339 -24.41 -20.60 0.87
CA LEU A 339 -25.79 -20.83 0.37
C LEU A 339 -25.93 -22.10 -0.48
#